data_AF-X0X3P8-F1
#
_entry.id   AF-X0X3P8-F1
#
_cell.length_a   1.000
_cell.length_b   1.000
_cell.length_c   1.000
_cell.angle_alpha   90.00
_cell.angle_beta   90.00
_cell.angle_gamma   90.00
#
_symmetry.space_group_name_H-M   'P 1'
#
loop_
_entity.id
_entity.type
_entity.pdbx_description
1 polymer ?
#
loop_
_entity_poly.entity_id
_entity_poly.type
_entity_poly.pdbx_seq_one_letter_code
_entity_poly.pdbx_strand_id
1 'polypeptide(L)'
;MHDLKEIHGNMEKELEKHNVKIEKIYYCPHGWDDGCECRKPKPGMVFQAAREHDLDLSKALFIGDNERDLRAGNAAGCRTLLVDSELSLLKVVKEKIINDKLFIR
;
A
#
# COMPACT_ATOMS: atom_id res chain seq x y z
N MET A 1 13.37 14.94 8.60
CA MET A 1 12.05 14.48 9.09
C MET A 1 10.96 15.54 8.87
N HIS A 2 11.26 16.84 8.97
CA HIS A 2 10.33 17.91 8.56
C HIS A 2 9.89 17.76 7.09
N ASP A 3 10.84 17.50 6.18
CA ASP A 3 10.56 17.47 4.73
C ASP A 3 9.57 16.36 4.32
N LEU A 4 9.71 15.15 4.88
CA LEU A 4 8.81 14.04 4.54
C LEU A 4 7.38 14.31 5.03
N LYS A 5 7.24 14.91 6.22
CA LYS A 5 5.94 15.28 6.76
C LYS A 5 5.26 16.35 5.90
N GLU A 6 6.03 17.30 5.38
CA GLU A 6 5.52 18.33 4.47
C GLU A 6 5.07 17.75 3.13
N ILE A 7 5.88 16.86 2.54
CA ILE A 7 5.53 16.15 1.30
C ILE A 7 4.22 15.35 1.49
N HIS A 8 4.11 14.58 2.58
CA HIS A 8 2.89 13.85 2.89
C HIS A 8 1.69 14.77 3.09
N GLY A 9 1.87 15.87 3.83
CA GLY A 9 0.80 16.84 4.06
C GLY A 9 0.31 17.52 2.77
N ASN A 10 1.20 17.77 1.80
CA ASN A 10 0.81 18.29 0.50
C ASN A 10 0.05 17.25 -0.33
N MET A 11 0.46 15.97 -0.29
CA MET A 11 -0.27 14.87 -0.93
C MET A 11 -1.67 14.69 -0.34
N GLU A 12 -1.80 14.66 0.99
CA GLU A 12 -3.10 14.52 1.67
C GLU A 12 -4.03 15.68 1.32
N LYS A 13 -3.55 16.93 1.38
CA LYS A 13 -4.33 18.12 1.00
C LYS A 13 -4.80 18.09 -0.45
N GLU A 14 -4.00 17.57 -1.37
CA GLU A 14 -4.40 17.46 -2.77
C GLU A 14 -5.51 16.41 -2.93
N LEU A 15 -5.37 15.26 -2.29
CA LEU A 15 -6.37 14.19 -2.32
C LEU A 15 -7.71 14.59 -1.65
N GLU A 16 -7.65 15.38 -0.57
CA GLU A 16 -8.84 15.91 0.10
C GLU A 16 -9.71 16.77 -0.82
N LYS A 17 -9.12 17.52 -1.76
CA LYS A 17 -9.88 18.28 -2.78
C LYS A 17 -10.74 17.38 -3.67
N HIS A 18 -10.38 16.11 -3.76
CA HIS A 18 -11.10 15.07 -4.50
C HIS A 18 -11.94 14.16 -3.60
N ASN A 19 -12.17 14.54 -2.33
CA ASN A 19 -12.86 13.73 -1.32
C ASN A 19 -12.21 12.35 -1.07
N VAL A 20 -10.89 12.26 -1.28
CA VAL A 20 -10.12 11.05 -0.99
C VAL A 20 -9.40 11.24 0.34
N LYS A 21 -9.71 10.38 1.31
CA LYS A 21 -9.05 10.36 2.62
C LYS A 21 -8.01 9.26 2.67
N ILE A 22 -6.77 9.61 3.04
CA ILE A 22 -5.77 8.63 3.47
C ILE A 22 -5.98 8.38 4.95
N GLU A 23 -6.23 7.13 5.32
CA GLU A 23 -6.45 6.79 6.74
C GLU A 23 -5.16 6.95 7.56
N LYS A 24 -4.05 6.42 7.04
CA LYS A 24 -2.72 6.57 7.65
C LYS A 24 -1.60 6.29 6.65
N ILE A 25 -0.48 6.99 6.83
CA ILE A 25 0.75 6.76 6.06
C ILE A 25 1.76 6.02 6.93
N TYR A 26 2.21 4.86 6.45
CA TYR A 26 3.29 4.08 7.06
C TYR A 26 4.53 4.19 6.18
N TYR A 27 5.67 4.49 6.80
CA TYR A 27 6.96 4.58 6.11
C TYR A 27 8.08 4.00 6.99
N CYS A 28 9.14 3.52 6.34
CA CYS A 28 10.31 2.98 7.02
C CYS A 28 11.48 3.96 6.87
N PRO A 29 11.99 4.56 7.96
CA PRO A 29 13.07 5.54 7.91
C PRO A 29 14.47 4.92 7.80
N HIS A 30 14.56 3.59 7.88
CA HIS A 30 15.80 2.85 8.00
C HIS A 30 16.54 2.66 6.66
N GLY A 31 17.87 2.60 6.76
CA GLY A 31 18.78 2.18 5.70
C GLY A 31 18.60 0.71 5.32
N TRP A 32 19.33 0.29 4.27
CA TRP A 32 19.27 -1.09 3.78
C TRP A 32 19.85 -2.11 4.77
N ASP A 33 20.88 -1.71 5.52
CA ASP A 33 21.65 -2.62 6.40
C ASP A 33 21.22 -2.56 7.87
N ASP A 34 20.22 -1.73 8.20
CA ASP A 34 19.73 -1.55 9.58
C ASP A 34 18.98 -2.77 10.15
N GLY A 35 18.78 -3.82 9.34
CA GLY A 35 18.13 -5.06 9.76
C GLY A 35 16.65 -4.92 10.16
N CYS A 36 16.03 -3.75 9.96
CA CYS A 36 14.67 -3.48 10.43
C CYS A 36 13.61 -4.43 9.82
N GLU A 37 12.47 -4.56 10.49
CA GLU A 37 11.33 -5.37 10.01
C GLU A 37 10.34 -4.57 9.14
N CYS A 38 10.44 -3.24 9.09
CA CYS A 38 9.50 -2.39 8.35
C CYS A 38 9.78 -2.29 6.85
N ARG A 39 11.05 -2.39 6.43
CA ARG A 39 11.43 -2.09 5.05
C ARG A 39 10.99 -3.22 4.12
N LYS A 40 10.19 -2.88 3.11
CA LYS A 40 9.85 -3.81 2.02
C LYS A 40 11.15 -4.39 1.41
N PRO A 41 11.26 -5.70 1.20
CA PRO A 41 10.18 -6.68 1.04
C PRO A 41 9.61 -7.29 2.33
N LYS A 42 10.07 -6.88 3.51
CA LYS A 42 9.48 -7.34 4.77
C LYS A 42 8.07 -6.76 4.96
N PRO A 43 7.11 -7.53 5.50
CA PRO A 43 5.71 -7.12 5.64
C PRO A 43 5.43 -6.23 6.88
N GLY A 44 6.44 -5.79 7.62
CA GLY A 44 6.26 -5.19 8.95
C GLY A 44 5.33 -3.97 8.97
N MET A 45 5.40 -3.09 7.96
CA MET A 45 4.46 -1.95 7.85
C MET A 45 3.03 -2.40 7.58
N VAL A 46 2.82 -3.47 6.83
CA VAL A 46 1.48 -4.02 6.54
C VAL A 46 0.86 -4.63 7.79
N PHE A 47 1.65 -5.37 8.56
CA PHE A 47 1.21 -5.90 9.85
C PHE A 47 0.95 -4.80 10.87
N GLN A 48 1.71 -3.71 10.83
CA GLN A 48 1.42 -2.54 11.66
C GLN A 48 0.05 -1.95 11.32
N ALA A 49 -0.22 -1.72 10.03
CA ALA A 49 -1.53 -1.23 9.58
C ALA A 49 -2.67 -2.17 9.98
N ALA A 50 -2.49 -3.48 9.83
CA ALA A 50 -3.49 -4.47 10.21
C ALA A 50 -3.82 -4.45 11.69
N ARG A 51 -2.81 -4.37 12.57
CA ARG A 51 -3.03 -4.31 14.02
C ARG A 51 -3.70 -3.02 14.47
N GLU A 52 -3.31 -1.89 13.88
CA GLU A 52 -3.83 -0.58 14.28
C GLU A 52 -5.28 -0.34 13.82
N HIS A 53 -5.69 -0.95 12.72
CA HIS A 53 -7.03 -0.76 12.13
C HIS A 53 -7.89 -2.04 12.13
N ASP A 54 -7.46 -3.10 12.83
CA ASP A 54 -8.14 -4.40 12.91
C ASP A 54 -8.50 -4.99 11.53
N LEU A 55 -7.53 -4.98 10.60
CA LEU A 55 -7.75 -5.40 9.22
C LEU A 55 -7.53 -6.91 9.05
N ASP A 56 -8.49 -7.56 8.39
CA ASP A 56 -8.31 -8.90 7.82
C ASP A 56 -7.51 -8.80 6.52
N LEU A 57 -6.20 -9.01 6.61
CA LEU A 57 -5.29 -8.90 5.46
C LEU A 57 -5.61 -9.88 4.32
N SER A 58 -6.27 -11.01 4.60
CA SER A 58 -6.70 -11.96 3.54
C SER A 58 -7.76 -11.35 2.60
N LYS A 59 -8.44 -10.31 3.07
CA LYS A 59 -9.42 -9.52 2.33
C LYS A 59 -8.87 -8.17 1.87
N ALA A 60 -7.60 -7.87 2.13
CA ALA A 60 -6.97 -6.64 1.70
C ALA A 60 -6.32 -6.77 0.31
N LEU A 61 -6.34 -5.67 -0.44
CA LEU A 61 -5.49 -5.50 -1.62
C LEU A 61 -4.21 -4.78 -1.22
N PHE A 62 -3.09 -5.36 -1.62
CA PHE A 62 -1.82 -4.65 -1.64
C PHE A 62 -1.47 -4.31 -3.09
N ILE A 63 -1.27 -3.03 -3.40
CA ILE A 63 -0.92 -2.60 -4.76
C ILE A 63 0.42 -1.87 -4.71
N GLY A 64 1.34 -2.25 -5.59
CA GLY A 64 2.64 -1.59 -5.73
C GLY A 64 3.24 -1.78 -7.12
N ASP A 65 4.41 -1.23 -7.35
CA ASP A 65 4.99 -1.08 -8.69
C ASP A 65 6.28 -1.87 -8.91
N ASN A 66 6.80 -2.51 -7.86
CA ASN A 66 8.06 -3.23 -7.93
C ASN A 66 8.03 -4.54 -7.15
N GLU A 67 9.06 -5.36 -7.36
CA GLU A 67 9.17 -6.68 -6.75
C GLU A 67 9.12 -6.67 -5.20
N ARG A 68 9.63 -5.62 -4.55
CA ARG A 68 9.62 -5.54 -3.08
C ARG A 68 8.20 -5.35 -2.56
N ASP A 69 7.33 -4.67 -3.30
CA ASP A 69 5.90 -4.55 -2.98
C ASP A 69 5.20 -5.90 -3.10
N LEU A 70 5.45 -6.62 -4.19
CA LEU A 70 4.89 -7.95 -4.42
C LEU A 70 5.25 -8.90 -3.27
N ARG A 71 6.52 -8.93 -2.90
CA ARG A 71 7.02 -9.79 -1.82
C ARG A 71 6.44 -9.38 -0.47
N ALA A 72 6.35 -8.09 -0.16
CA ALA A 72 5.81 -7.61 1.11
C ALA A 72 4.31 -7.93 1.24
N GLY A 73 3.51 -7.65 0.21
CA GLY A 73 2.07 -7.95 0.21
C GLY A 73 1.80 -9.46 0.35
N ASN A 74 2.52 -10.29 -0.42
CA ASN A 74 2.36 -11.75 -0.33
C ASN A 74 2.81 -12.31 1.02
N ALA A 75 3.92 -11.84 1.57
CA ALA A 75 4.40 -12.24 2.90
C ALA A 75 3.42 -11.80 4.01
N ALA A 76 2.65 -10.74 3.80
CA ALA A 76 1.61 -10.29 4.71
C ALA A 76 0.29 -11.07 4.58
N GLY A 77 0.15 -11.93 3.57
CA GLY A 77 -1.08 -12.67 3.28
C GLY A 77 -2.12 -11.86 2.50
N CYS A 78 -1.75 -10.70 1.94
CA CYS A 78 -2.63 -9.90 1.11
C CYS A 78 -2.77 -10.49 -0.29
N ARG A 79 -3.90 -10.17 -0.95
CA ARG A 79 -3.97 -10.29 -2.40
C ARG A 79 -3.16 -9.14 -3.00
N THR A 80 -2.09 -9.45 -3.73
CA THR A 80 -1.13 -8.44 -4.19
C THR A 80 -1.21 -8.25 -5.70
N LEU A 81 -1.29 -7.00 -6.14
CA LEU A 81 -1.32 -6.61 -7.55
C LEU A 81 -0.12 -5.72 -7.86
N LEU A 82 0.56 -6.01 -8.96
CA LEU A 82 1.59 -5.15 -9.52
C LEU A 82 1.01 -4.26 -10.62
N VAL A 83 1.41 -2.99 -10.60
CA VAL A 83 1.13 -2.01 -11.64
C VAL A 83 2.42 -1.54 -12.26
N ASP A 84 2.39 -1.20 -13.54
CA ASP A 84 3.51 -0.63 -14.26
C ASP A 84 3.00 0.34 -15.35
N SER A 85 3.87 0.72 -16.29
CA SER A 85 3.50 1.60 -17.40
C SER A 85 2.47 0.98 -18.34
N GLU A 86 2.46 -0.34 -18.51
CA GLU A 86 1.55 -1.06 -19.40
C GLU A 86 0.22 -1.38 -18.68
N LEU A 87 0.30 -1.79 -17.42
CA LEU A 87 -0.82 -2.10 -16.54
C LEU A 87 -0.96 -1.03 -15.45
N SER A 88 -1.50 0.12 -15.84
CA SER A 88 -1.70 1.24 -14.90
C SER A 88 -2.71 0.91 -13.80
N LEU A 89 -2.62 1.64 -12.67
CA LEU A 89 -3.57 1.53 -11.57
C LEU A 89 -5.03 1.67 -12.03
N LEU A 90 -5.31 2.58 -12.96
CA LEU A 90 -6.66 2.77 -13.49
C LEU A 90 -7.16 1.55 -14.28
N LYS A 91 -6.29 0.92 -15.07
CA LYS A 91 -6.63 -0.34 -15.78
C LYS A 91 -6.90 -1.45 -14.78
N VAL A 92 -6.03 -1.63 -13.78
CA VAL A 92 -6.22 -2.63 -12.72
C VAL A 92 -7.54 -2.43 -11.98
N VAL A 93 -7.86 -1.20 -11.58
CA VAL A 93 -9.12 -0.89 -10.89
C VAL A 93 -10.31 -1.26 -11.76
N LYS A 94 -10.33 -0.81 -13.03
CA LYS A 94 -11.46 -1.09 -13.94
C LYS A 94 -11.60 -2.58 -14.20
N GLU A 95 -10.53 -3.26 -14.58
CA GLU A 95 -10.57 -4.62 -15.09
C GLU A 95 -10.63 -5.68 -13.99
N LYS A 96 -9.93 -5.46 -12.87
CA LYS A 96 -9.70 -6.50 -11.84
C LYS A 96 -10.42 -6.24 -10.52
N ILE A 97 -10.81 -5.00 -10.23
CA ILE A 97 -11.45 -4.64 -8.95
C ILE A 97 -12.93 -4.36 -9.13
N ILE A 98 -13.30 -3.56 -10.14
CA ILE A 98 -14.70 -3.19 -10.41
C ILE A 98 -15.41 -4.27 -11.22
N ASN A 99 -14.81 -4.72 -12.32
CA ASN A 99 -15.45 -5.68 -13.24
C ASN A 99 -15.41 -7.12 -12.71
N ASP A 100 -14.36 -7.46 -11.98
CA ASP A 100 -14.23 -8.75 -11.33
C ASP A 100 -14.92 -8.67 -9.96
N LYS A 101 -15.90 -9.54 -9.68
CA LYS A 101 -16.57 -9.63 -8.37
C LYS A 101 -15.62 -10.14 -7.25
N LEU A 102 -14.31 -10.01 -7.43
CA LEU A 102 -13.24 -10.49 -6.55
C LEU A 102 -13.34 -9.92 -5.13
N PHE A 103 -14.03 -8.79 -4.94
CA PHE A 103 -14.19 -8.12 -3.64
C PHE A 103 -15.63 -8.06 -3.09
N ILE A 104 -16.63 -8.59 -3.81
CA ILE A 104 -18.05 -8.55 -3.40
C ILE A 104 -18.59 -9.97 -3.15
N ARG A 105 -17.84 -10.79 -2.41
CA ARG A 105 -18.31 -12.05 -1.84
C ARG A 105 -17.82 -12.20 -0.40
#